data_AF-A0A6H1RHN5-F1
#
_entry.id   AF-A0A6H1RHN5-F1
#
_cell.length_a   1.000
_cell.length_b   1.000
_cell.length_c   1.000
_cell.angle_alpha   90.00
_cell.angle_beta   90.00
_cell.angle_gamma   90.00
#
_symmetry.space_group_name_H-M   'P 1'
#
loop_
_entity.id
_entity.type
_entity.pdbx_description
1 polymer ?
#
loop_
_entity_poly.entity_id
_entity_poly.type
_entity_poly.pdbx_seq_one_letter_code
_entity_poly.pdbx_strand_id
1 'polypeptide(L)' 'MDRNYCSSQHPAITPGYHLNKRHWNTVVVDASVPDQLVLDMIEDSYDLVVAGLPKREQEKLRWSALSREE' A
#
# COMPACT_ATOMS: atom_id res chain seq x y z
N MET A 1 -0.31 -7.00 -3.94
CA MET A 1 -1.53 -6.56 -3.22
C MET A 1 -2.25 -7.81 -2.77
N ASP A 2 -1.73 -8.48 -1.73
CA ASP A 2 -2.39 -9.65 -1.13
C ASP A 2 -3.29 -9.26 0.05
N ARG A 3 -3.19 -8.02 0.57
CA ARG A 3 -4.19 -7.42 1.45
C ARG A 3 -5.22 -6.66 0.62
N ASN A 4 -6.36 -7.32 0.38
CA ASN A 4 -7.52 -6.68 -0.23
C ASN A 4 -8.18 -5.75 0.80
N TYR A 5 -7.74 -4.49 0.85
CA TYR A 5 -8.45 -3.40 1.51
C TYR A 5 -9.77 -3.14 0.78
N CYS A 6 -10.79 -3.94 1.12
CA CYS A 6 -12.06 -3.91 0.42
C CYS A 6 -12.86 -2.68 0.85
N SER A 7 -13.41 -1.94 -0.12
CA SER A 7 -14.27 -0.77 0.13
C SER A 7 -15.53 -1.09 0.95
N SER A 8 -15.88 -2.37 1.08
CA SER A 8 -16.95 -2.85 1.98
C SER A 8 -16.61 -2.71 3.47
N GLN A 9 -15.32 -2.80 3.83
CA GLN A 9 -14.86 -2.72 5.22
C GLN A 9 -14.43 -1.30 5.59
N HIS A 10 -13.99 -0.50 4.61
CA HIS A 10 -13.56 0.88 4.82
C HIS A 10 -14.19 1.79 3.75
N PRO A 11 -15.31 2.46 4.05
CA PRO A 11 -15.97 3.38 3.11
C PRO A 11 -15.07 4.51 2.63
N ALA A 12 -14.08 4.89 3.45
CA ALA A 12 -13.07 5.89 3.14
C ALA A 12 -11.97 5.40 2.18
N ILE A 13 -11.89 4.10 1.89
CA ILE A 13 -10.98 3.52 0.90
C ILE A 13 -11.79 3.22 -0.36
N THR A 14 -11.64 4.08 -1.36
CA THR A 14 -12.34 3.97 -2.63
C THR A 14 -11.36 3.59 -3.75
N PRO A 15 -11.79 2.87 -4.79
CA PRO A 15 -10.93 2.60 -5.94
C PRO A 15 -10.52 3.91 -6.62
N GLY A 16 -9.26 4.00 -7.06
CA GLY A 16 -8.64 5.24 -7.54
C GLY A 16 -9.46 5.97 -8.61
N TYR A 17 -9.89 7.19 -8.31
CA TYR A 17 -10.54 8.09 -9.26
C TYR A 17 -9.51 8.52 -10.31
N HIS A 18 -9.71 8.15 -11.58
CA HIS A 18 -8.82 8.36 -12.75
C HIS A 18 -7.55 7.49 -12.88
N LEU A 19 -7.29 6.55 -11.98
CA LEU A 19 -6.15 5.63 -12.08
C LEU A 19 -6.59 4.20 -12.37
N ASN A 20 -5.63 3.31 -12.66
CA ASN A 20 -5.94 1.89 -12.86
C ASN A 20 -6.48 1.30 -11.54
N LYS A 21 -7.80 1.11 -11.48
CA LYS A 21 -8.56 0.67 -10.30
C LYS A 21 -8.13 -0.70 -9.75
N ARG A 22 -7.32 -1.45 -10.50
CA ARG A 22 -6.73 -2.73 -10.06
C ARG A 22 -5.51 -2.54 -9.14
N HIS A 23 -4.86 -1.38 -9.18
CA HIS A 23 -3.59 -1.12 -8.49
C HIS A 23 -3.61 0.15 -7.63
N TRP A 24 -4.63 1.00 -7.76
CA TRP A 24 -4.69 2.29 -7.10
C TRP A 24 -5.95 2.42 -6.26
N ASN A 25 -5.78 2.79 -5.00
CA ASN A 25 -6.84 3.11 -4.06
C ASN A 25 -6.69 4.58 -3.63
N THR A 26 -7.81 5.27 -3.48
CA THR A 26 -7.92 6.58 -2.86
C THR A 26 -8.35 6.39 -1.40
N VAL A 27 -7.52 6.85 -0.47
CA VAL A 27 -7.81 6.81 0.97
C VAL A 27 -8.14 8.23 1.43
N VAL A 28 -9.31 8.41 2.03
CA VAL A 28 -9.70 9.66 2.68
C VAL A 28 -9.17 9.64 4.11
N VAL A 29 -8.27 10.56 4.44
CA VAL A 29 -7.67 10.69 5.79
C VAL A 29 -8.47 11.72 6.59
N ASP A 30 -9.71 11.37 6.93
CA ASP A 30 -10.67 12.21 7.69
C ASP A 30 -10.88 11.71 9.14
N ALA A 31 -9.91 10.93 9.67
CA ALA A 31 -9.97 10.20 10.94
C ALA A 31 -10.97 9.03 10.99
N SER A 32 -11.65 8.69 9.89
CA SER A 32 -12.45 7.45 9.80
C SER A 32 -11.61 6.19 9.61
N VAL A 33 -10.34 6.36 9.23
CA VAL A 33 -9.35 5.29 9.06
C VAL A 33 -8.29 5.43 10.16
N PRO A 34 -7.97 4.36 10.92
CA PRO A 34 -6.88 4.41 11.90
C PRO A 34 -5.56 4.76 11.24
N ASP A 35 -4.78 5.66 11.84
CA ASP A 35 -3.47 6.09 11.31
C ASP A 35 -2.54 4.90 11.05
N GLN A 36 -2.57 3.89 11.93
CA GLN A 36 -1.78 2.67 11.75
C GLN A 36 -2.15 1.93 10.45
N LEU A 37 -3.44 1.89 10.10
CA LEU A 37 -3.87 1.26 8.85
C LEU A 37 -3.35 2.03 7.64
N VAL A 38 -3.35 3.37 7.71
CA VAL A 38 -2.78 4.21 6.64
C VAL A 38 -1.28 3.97 6.50
N LEU A 39 -0.54 3.87 7.60
CA LEU A 39 0.89 3.58 7.59
C LEU A 39 1.17 2.19 6.99
N ASP A 40 0.41 1.17 7.38
CA ASP A 40 0.53 -0.18 6.83
C ASP A 40 0.26 -0.19 5.32
N MET A 41 -0.74 0.57 4.85
CA MET A 41 -1.03 0.71 3.42
C MET A 41 0.09 1.41 2.64
N ILE A 42 0.78 2.38 3.25
CA ILE A 42 1.92 3.07 2.65
C ILE A 42 3.11 2.11 2.52
N GLU A 43 3.40 1.35 3.57
CA GLU A 43 4.46 0.34 3.54
C GLU A 43 4.19 -0.74 2.48
N ASP A 44 3.00 -1.33 2.47
CA ASP A 44 2.60 -2.34 1.47
C ASP A 44 2.76 -1.82 0.03
N SER A 45 2.41 -0.54 -0.20
CA SER A 45 2.53 0.10 -1.51
C SER A 45 4.00 0.27 -1.91
N TYR A 46 4.85 0.71 -0.97
CA TYR A 46 6.26 0.90 -1.21
C TYR A 46 6.98 -0.44 -1.45
N ASP A 47 6.59 -1.49 -0.74
CA ASP A 47 7.12 -2.84 -0.92
C ASP A 47 6.87 -3.38 -2.31
N LEU A 48 5.68 -3.16 -2.85
CA LEU A 48 5.33 -3.56 -4.23
C LEU A 48 6.16 -2.79 -5.26
N VAL A 49 6.44 -1.51 -5.02
CA VAL A 49 7.31 -0.71 -5.89
C VAL A 49 8.73 -1.26 -5.86
N VAL A 50 9.28 -1.49 -4.66
CA VAL A 50 10.65 -2.02 -4.50
C VAL A 50 10.78 -3.42 -5.11
N ALA A 51 9.80 -4.29 -4.90
CA ALA A 51 9.75 -5.62 -5.51
C ALA A 51 9.73 -5.58 -7.06
N GLY A 52 9.15 -4.52 -7.64
CA GLY A 52 9.12 -4.30 -9.09
C GLY A 52 10.42 -3.75 -9.70
N LEU A 53 11.36 -3.26 -8.88
CA LEU A 53 12.63 -2.71 -9.35
C LEU A 53 13.67 -3.81 -9.66
N PRO A 54 14.66 -3.56 -10.53
CA PRO A 54 15.80 -4.46 -10.71
C PRO A 54 16.60 -4.63 -9.41
N LYS A 55 17.17 -5.82 -9.16
CA LYS A 55 17.95 -6.13 -7.94
C LYS A 55 19.02 -5.09 -7.60
N ARG A 56 19.70 -4.55 -8.60
CA ARG A 56 20.72 -3.50 -8.43
C ARG A 56 20.16 -2.22 -7.79
N GLU A 57 18.93 -1.83 -8.12
CA GLU A 57 18.29 -0.66 -7.54
C GLU A 57 17.72 -0.99 -6.15
N GLN A 58 17.21 -2.20 -5.94
CA GLN A 58 16.78 -2.67 -4.60
C GLN A 58 17.93 -2.62 -3.58
N GLU A 59 19.12 -3.10 -3.98
CA GLU A 59 20.32 -3.09 -3.13
C GLU A 59 20.77 -1.67 -2.73
N LYS A 60 20.60 -0.69 -3.62
CA LYS A 60 20.91 0.73 -3.31
C LYS A 60 19.96 1.32 -2.28
N LEU A 61 18.68 0.97 -2.37
CA LEU A 61 17.66 1.45 -1.43
C LEU A 61 17.88 0.87 -0.03
N ARG A 62 18.53 -0.30 0.07
CA ARG A 62 18.73 -1.05 1.33
C ARG A 62 17.43 -1.18 2.13
N TRP A 63 16.32 -1.24 1.41
CA TRP A 63 14.98 -1.30 1.97
C TRP A 63 14.74 -2.69 2.57
N SER A 64 14.33 -2.73 3.83
CA SER A 64 14.25 -3.94 4.66
C SER A 64 12.82 -4.18 5.18
N ALA A 65 11.79 -3.88 4.39
CA ALA A 65 10.41 -4.03 4.85
C ALA A 65 9.84 -5.46 4.76
N LEU A 66 10.59 -6.42 4.20
CA LEU A 66 10.21 -7.84 4.20
C LEU A 66 10.32 -8.50 5.60
N SER A 67 10.16 -7.74 6.69
CA SER A 67 10.41 -8.19 8.08
C SER A 67 9.14 -8.40 8.91
N ARG A 68 7.96 -8.56 8.30
CA ARG A 68 6.77 -9.05 9.00
C ARG A 68 6.32 -10.37 8.41
N GLU A 69 7.03 -11.43 8.78
CA GLU A 69 6.38 -12.71 9.02
C GLU A 69 5.55 -12.56 10.30
N GLU A 70 4.22 -12.60 10.17
CA GLU A 70 3.25 -13.24 11.08
C GLU A 70 1.82 -13.06 10.54
#